data_AF-A0A925W223-F1
#
_entry.id   AF-A0A925W223-F1
#
_cell.length_a   1.000
_cell.length_b   1.000
_cell.length_c   1.000
_cell.angle_alpha   90.00
_cell.angle_beta   90.00
_cell.angle_gamma   90.00
#
_symmetry.space_group_name_H-M   'P 1'
#
loop_
_entity.id
_entity.type
_entity.pdbx_description
1 polymer ?
#
loop_
_entity_poly.entity_id
_entity_poly.type
_entity_poly.pdbx_seq_one_letter_code
_entity_poly.pdbx_strand_id
1 'polypeptide(L)'
;MSMSRLYGLALRLLPAELRRKHGPSMEHLFARELDQARNRGPLQVAATGAAGIWDVMHRGAYERVRASRTTAVEHHDASTRVPNHVQAFGLQSSVAHFGDSPMESPHMPMPTTRQLLGRHAFSFAIAFFALTSVLLYAFASRQTMAFGANGSSFNVLLLALPFVAAMTIPMAVFIAVIHQFSRMGINGTLAAALRVPDGVRRLVMPVLAAAAGIAVLALVVTAEIVPRSNERLSVALRGETTAKHDRTMTIGELRDASREVGPGSEVALLARAAAYEVEVQKKLALPAACLVLALAGMAIAFRMPSGGISLVFVASLVMFGAYYLLLMTGEALADHLVVSPFVGMWGANAFVLTAAIMTAWRRRAPGGLGAVPIRN
;
A
#
# COMPACT_ATOMS: atom_id res chain seq x y z
N MET A 1 4.55 10.11 28.88
CA MET A 1 5.12 8.79 29.19
C MET A 1 6.55 8.76 28.64
N SER A 2 7.58 8.46 29.45
CA SER A 2 8.98 8.50 28.99
C SER A 2 9.23 7.43 27.91
N MET A 3 9.95 7.78 26.83
CA MET A 3 10.34 6.85 25.76
C MET A 3 11.10 5.62 26.29
N SER A 4 11.86 5.78 27.37
CA SER A 4 12.53 4.66 28.05
C SER A 4 11.56 3.65 28.66
N ARG A 5 10.41 4.10 29.20
CA ARG A 5 9.37 3.20 29.74
C ARG A 5 8.62 2.48 28.62
N LEU A 6 8.38 3.15 27.49
CA LEU A 6 7.77 2.53 26.31
C LEU A 6 8.68 1.45 25.71
N TYR A 7 9.99 1.70 25.64
CA TYR A 7 10.96 0.70 25.16
C TYR A 7 11.07 -0.51 26.10
N GLY A 8 11.11 -0.30 27.42
CA GLY A 8 11.07 -1.39 28.39
C GLY A 8 9.78 -2.23 28.32
N LEU A 9 8.66 -1.59 27.96
CA LEU A 9 7.39 -2.29 27.72
C LEU A 9 7.44 -3.10 26.41
N ALA A 10 8.03 -2.55 25.35
CA ALA A 10 8.25 -3.24 24.08
C ALA A 10 9.17 -4.47 24.24
N LEU A 11 10.19 -4.41 25.08
CA LEU A 11 11.06 -5.55 25.39
C LEU A 11 10.32 -6.72 26.04
N ARG A 12 9.15 -6.50 26.66
CA ARG A 12 8.32 -7.58 27.19
C ARG A 12 7.70 -8.45 26.10
N LEU A 13 7.70 -7.98 24.85
CA LEU A 13 7.26 -8.75 23.70
C LEU A 13 8.31 -9.75 23.21
N LEU A 14 9.57 -9.68 23.69
CA LEU A 14 10.59 -10.67 23.36
C LEU A 14 10.42 -11.95 24.19
N PRO A 15 10.83 -13.12 23.64
CA PRO A 15 10.93 -14.35 24.40
C PRO A 15 11.79 -14.19 25.66
N ALA A 16 11.39 -14.86 26.75
CA ALA A 16 12.00 -14.66 28.08
C ALA A 16 13.50 -14.97 28.14
N GLU A 17 14.01 -15.82 27.26
CA GLU A 17 15.43 -16.19 27.16
C GLU A 17 16.26 -15.09 26.49
N LEU A 18 15.80 -14.57 25.36
CA LEU A 18 16.43 -13.46 24.64
C LEU A 18 16.41 -12.17 25.47
N ARG A 19 15.29 -11.91 26.16
CA ARG A 19 15.18 -10.78 27.07
C ARG A 19 16.15 -10.90 28.24
N ARG A 20 16.34 -12.09 28.81
CA ARG A 20 17.31 -12.33 29.89
C ARG A 20 18.76 -12.17 29.44
N LYS A 21 19.09 -12.65 28.23
CA LYS A 21 20.46 -12.63 27.71
C LYS A 21 20.89 -11.29 27.12
N HIS A 22 20.01 -10.57 26.42
CA HIS A 22 20.36 -9.36 25.67
C HIS A 22 19.55 -8.12 26.06
N GLY A 23 18.49 -8.26 26.88
CA GLY A 23 17.63 -7.15 27.29
C GLY A 23 18.40 -5.98 27.93
N PRO A 24 19.26 -6.22 28.94
CA PRO A 24 20.02 -5.16 29.59
C PRO A 24 20.93 -4.40 28.61
N SER A 25 21.61 -5.11 27.71
CA SER A 25 22.48 -4.51 26.69
C SER A 25 21.70 -3.65 25.69
N MET A 26 20.50 -4.09 25.30
CA MET A 26 19.62 -3.34 24.39
C MET A 26 19.06 -2.07 25.04
N GLU A 27 18.66 -2.13 26.31
CA GLU A 27 18.23 -0.94 27.07
C GLU A 27 19.35 0.10 27.19
N HIS A 28 20.58 -0.34 27.49
CA HIS A 28 21.74 0.55 27.57
C HIS A 28 22.09 1.19 26.22
N LEU A 29 21.99 0.46 25.12
CA LEU A 29 22.21 1.02 23.78
C LEU A 29 21.15 2.05 23.42
N PHE A 30 19.87 1.71 23.64
CA PHE A 30 18.75 2.60 23.37
C PHE A 30 18.82 3.89 24.21
N ALA A 31 19.22 3.79 25.48
CA ALA A 31 19.42 4.95 26.34
C ALA A 31 20.49 5.90 25.80
N ARG A 32 21.62 5.38 25.28
CA ARG A 32 22.66 6.20 24.65
C ARG A 32 22.17 6.88 23.37
N GLU A 33 21.46 6.16 22.52
CA GLU A 33 20.93 6.72 21.26
C GLU A 33 19.88 7.81 21.52
N LEU A 34 19.02 7.62 22.52
CA LEU A 34 18.01 8.60 22.89
C LEU A 34 18.64 9.88 23.48
N ASP A 35 19.73 9.73 24.23
CA ASP A 35 20.47 10.86 24.80
C ASP A 35 21.24 11.64 23.71
N GLN A 36 21.85 10.94 22.74
CA GLN A 36 22.42 11.58 21.56
C GLN A 36 21.38 12.31 20.72
N ALA A 37 20.17 11.76 20.61
CA ALA A 37 19.07 12.38 19.86
C ALA A 37 18.52 13.64 20.55
N ARG A 38 18.61 13.74 21.89
CA ARG A 38 18.17 14.94 22.64
C ARG A 38 18.94 16.18 22.21
N ASN A 39 20.24 16.04 21.95
CA ASN A 39 21.10 17.13 21.50
C ASN A 39 20.80 17.63 20.08
N ARG A 40 19.96 16.90 19.32
CA ARG A 40 19.60 17.23 17.93
C ARG A 40 18.14 17.65 17.75
N GLY A 41 17.39 17.79 18.85
CA GLY A 41 16.04 18.34 18.87
C GLY A 41 14.91 17.30 19.03
N PRO A 42 13.69 17.76 19.36
CA PRO A 42 12.59 16.91 19.81
C PRO A 42 12.07 15.93 18.76
N LEU A 43 12.11 16.31 17.47
CA LEU A 43 11.71 15.43 16.36
C LEU A 43 12.65 14.22 16.23
N GLN A 44 13.96 14.40 16.47
CA GLN A 44 14.92 13.30 16.40
C GLN A 44 14.79 12.35 17.58
N VAL A 45 14.44 12.86 18.77
CA VAL A 45 14.10 12.03 19.94
C VAL A 45 12.88 11.16 19.65
N ALA A 46 11.85 11.73 19.03
CA ALA A 46 10.64 11.00 18.65
C ALA A 46 10.94 9.92 17.59
N ALA A 47 11.71 10.26 16.55
CA ALA A 47 12.08 9.33 15.49
C ALA A 47 12.97 8.18 16.00
N THR A 48 13.98 8.48 16.81
CA THR A 48 14.90 7.47 17.40
C THR A 48 14.14 6.56 18.37
N GLY A 49 13.25 7.13 19.18
CA GLY A 49 12.39 6.36 20.07
C GLY A 49 11.45 5.41 19.32
N ALA A 50 10.80 5.89 18.26
CA ALA A 50 9.91 5.07 17.43
C ALA A 50 10.67 3.97 16.68
N ALA A 51 11.86 4.28 16.12
CA ALA A 51 12.70 3.32 15.42
C ALA A 51 13.19 2.19 16.34
N GLY A 52 13.65 2.53 17.55
CA GLY A 52 14.09 1.53 18.53
C GLY A 52 12.95 0.61 18.99
N ILE A 53 11.77 1.16 19.26
CA ILE A 53 10.59 0.35 19.63
C ILE A 53 10.16 -0.56 18.47
N TRP A 54 10.19 -0.05 17.24
CA TRP A 54 9.88 -0.82 16.03
C TRP A 54 10.84 -2.00 15.81
N ASP A 55 12.16 -1.80 15.93
CA ASP A 55 13.17 -2.85 15.75
C ASP A 55 12.95 -4.00 16.74
N VAL A 56 12.70 -3.68 18.02
CA VAL A 56 12.42 -4.67 19.07
C VAL A 56 11.14 -5.45 18.77
N MET A 57 10.06 -4.77 18.36
CA MET A 57 8.81 -5.45 18.01
C MET A 57 8.96 -6.36 16.79
N HIS A 58 9.67 -5.90 15.75
CA HIS A 58 9.89 -6.68 14.53
C HIS A 58 10.76 -7.92 14.80
N ARG A 59 11.84 -7.80 15.58
CA ARG A 59 12.69 -8.93 15.98
C ARG A 59 11.94 -9.92 16.88
N GLY A 60 11.15 -9.43 17.83
CA GLY A 60 10.34 -10.27 18.71
C GLY A 60 9.25 -11.06 17.98
N ALA A 61 8.67 -10.50 16.91
CA ALA A 61 7.74 -11.22 16.04
C ALA A 61 8.45 -12.30 15.21
N TYR A 62 9.64 -12.01 14.68
CA TYR A 62 10.42 -12.96 13.90
C TYR A 62 10.88 -14.17 14.72
N GLU A 63 11.45 -13.95 15.91
CA GLU A 63 11.98 -15.02 16.75
C GLU A 63 10.89 -15.97 17.28
N ARG A 64 9.66 -15.47 17.50
CA ARG A 64 8.52 -16.33 17.86
C ARG A 64 8.11 -17.29 16.73
N VAL A 65 8.21 -16.85 15.47
CA VAL A 65 7.94 -17.70 14.30
C VAL A 65 9.09 -18.67 14.03
N ARG A 66 10.33 -18.30 14.39
CA ARG A 66 11.49 -19.18 14.31
C ARG A 66 11.42 -20.30 15.35
N ALA A 67 11.15 -19.97 16.61
CA ALA A 67 11.05 -20.94 17.69
C ALA A 67 9.98 -22.00 17.45
N SER A 68 8.83 -21.62 16.88
CA SER A 68 7.75 -22.56 16.54
C SER A 68 8.08 -23.49 15.36
N ARG A 69 9.03 -23.12 14.49
CA ARG A 69 9.55 -24.01 13.45
C ARG A 69 10.54 -25.02 14.00
N THR A 70 11.42 -24.61 14.91
CA THR A 70 12.42 -25.53 15.49
C THR A 70 11.74 -26.65 16.28
N THR A 71 10.71 -26.32 17.08
CA THR A 71 9.94 -27.33 17.83
C THR A 71 9.13 -28.26 16.92
N ALA A 72 8.63 -27.76 15.79
CA ALA A 72 7.93 -28.59 14.80
C ALA A 72 8.86 -29.58 14.09
N VAL A 73 10.13 -29.21 13.86
CA VAL A 73 11.14 -30.09 13.24
C VAL A 73 11.62 -31.16 14.24
N GLU A 74 11.87 -30.81 15.50
CA GLU A 74 12.25 -31.79 16.53
C GLU A 74 11.17 -32.84 16.80
N HIS A 75 9.88 -32.45 16.77
CA HIS A 75 8.78 -33.42 16.87
C HIS A 75 8.64 -34.34 15.65
N HIS A 76 9.07 -33.88 14.47
CA HIS A 76 9.09 -34.73 13.27
C HIS A 76 10.23 -35.75 13.34
N ASP A 77 11.43 -35.35 13.76
CA ASP A 77 12.62 -36.22 13.92
C ASP A 77 12.53 -37.21 15.09
N ALA A 78 11.69 -36.94 16.10
CA ALA A 78 11.42 -37.89 17.17
C ALA A 78 10.51 -39.05 16.72
N SER A 79 9.69 -38.84 15.68
CA SER A 79 8.75 -39.84 15.17
C SER A 79 9.35 -40.82 14.14
N THR A 80 10.54 -40.52 13.62
CA THR A 80 11.23 -41.27 12.55
C THR A 80 12.45 -42.05 13.02
N ARG A 81 12.76 -42.05 14.33
CA ARG A 81 13.93 -42.73 14.88
C ARG A 81 13.68 -44.25 15.03
N VAL A 82 14.11 -45.01 14.02
CA VAL A 82 14.28 -46.48 14.10
C VAL A 82 15.45 -46.80 15.05
N PRO A 83 15.32 -47.74 16.01
CA PRO A 83 16.42 -48.04 16.93
C PRO A 83 17.48 -48.92 16.26
N ASN A 84 18.70 -48.39 16.14
CA ASN A 84 19.86 -49.12 15.64
C ASN A 84 20.52 -49.93 16.76
N HIS A 85 20.49 -51.25 16.63
CA HIS A 85 21.53 -52.12 17.17
C HIS A 85 22.43 -52.57 16.03
N VAL A 86 23.74 -52.65 16.35
CA VAL A 86 24.81 -53.46 15.72
C VAL A 86 25.85 -52.73 14.83
N GLN A 87 27.08 -52.72 15.39
CA GLN A 87 28.44 -52.75 14.82
C GLN A 87 28.97 -51.51 14.06
N ALA A 88 29.97 -50.76 14.53
CA ALA A 88 31.35 -51.07 14.97
C ALA A 88 32.35 -51.31 13.82
N PHE A 89 33.38 -50.43 13.83
CA PHE A 89 34.72 -50.55 13.23
C PHE A 89 34.89 -50.34 11.71
N GLY A 90 35.51 -49.21 11.37
CA GLY A 90 36.02 -48.91 10.03
C GLY A 90 36.45 -47.44 9.90
N LEU A 91 37.71 -47.14 10.21
CA LEU A 91 38.34 -45.86 9.88
C LEU A 91 38.44 -45.73 8.36
N GLN A 92 37.59 -44.90 7.76
CA GLN A 92 37.82 -44.33 6.43
C GLN A 92 37.61 -42.82 6.50
N SER A 93 38.73 -42.11 6.47
CA SER A 93 38.81 -40.70 6.13
C SER A 93 38.33 -40.50 4.70
N SER A 94 37.03 -40.30 4.51
CA SER A 94 36.48 -39.86 3.24
C SER A 94 36.62 -38.34 3.15
N VAL A 95 37.65 -37.91 2.44
CA VAL A 95 37.72 -36.58 1.82
C VAL A 95 36.39 -36.35 1.10
N ALA A 96 35.62 -35.36 1.54
CA ALA A 96 34.38 -34.99 0.89
C ALA A 96 34.73 -34.47 -0.51
N HIS A 97 34.37 -35.25 -1.53
CA HIS A 97 34.43 -34.86 -2.93
C HIS A 97 33.45 -33.71 -3.13
N PHE A 98 33.97 -32.48 -3.06
CA PHE A 98 33.21 -31.25 -3.26
C PHE A 98 32.99 -31.05 -4.77
N GLY A 99 32.06 -31.82 -5.35
CA GLY A 99 31.74 -31.70 -6.76
C GLY A 99 31.16 -32.97 -7.35
N ASP A 100 30.00 -33.41 -6.84
CA ASP A 100 29.03 -34.28 -7.55
C ASP A 100 27.74 -34.47 -6.76
N SER A 101 27.31 -33.47 -5.98
CA SER A 101 25.90 -33.39 -5.62
C SER A 101 25.19 -32.83 -6.86
N PRO A 102 24.23 -33.55 -7.50
CA PRO A 102 23.37 -32.89 -8.46
C PRO A 102 22.83 -31.66 -7.74
N MET A 103 23.04 -30.49 -8.34
CA MET A 103 22.45 -29.24 -7.90
C MET A 103 20.93 -29.43 -8.00
N GLU A 104 20.33 -30.03 -6.97
CA GLU A 104 18.91 -29.96 -6.75
C GLU A 104 18.66 -28.47 -6.53
N SER A 105 18.27 -27.81 -7.63
CA SER A 105 17.98 -26.39 -7.65
C SER A 105 17.12 -26.14 -6.42
N PRO A 106 17.46 -25.19 -5.53
CA PRO A 106 16.59 -24.90 -4.41
C PRO A 106 15.25 -24.50 -5.03
N HIS A 107 14.29 -25.42 -5.03
CA HIS A 107 12.96 -25.20 -5.53
C HIS A 107 12.35 -24.23 -4.54
N MET A 108 12.58 -22.93 -4.71
CA MET A 108 11.94 -21.93 -3.88
C MET A 108 10.44 -22.06 -4.19
N PRO A 109 9.63 -22.55 -3.23
CA PRO A 109 8.23 -22.77 -3.51
C PRO A 109 7.59 -21.43 -3.81
N MET A 110 6.95 -21.34 -4.98
CA MET A 110 6.25 -20.13 -5.39
C MET A 110 5.20 -19.77 -4.33
N PRO A 111 5.09 -18.48 -3.95
CA PRO A 111 4.15 -18.07 -2.91
C PRO A 111 2.72 -18.43 -3.32
N THR A 112 1.98 -19.06 -2.42
CA THR A 112 0.58 -19.43 -2.67
C THR A 112 -0.29 -18.19 -2.79
N THR A 113 -1.36 -18.25 -3.60
CA THR A 113 -2.37 -17.18 -3.77
C THR A 113 -2.82 -16.57 -2.43
N ARG A 114 -3.14 -17.41 -1.44
CA ARG A 114 -3.56 -16.96 -0.09
C ARG A 114 -2.48 -16.11 0.61
N GLN A 115 -1.21 -16.49 0.46
CA GLN A 115 -0.10 -15.75 1.06
C GLN A 115 0.11 -14.41 0.35
N LEU A 116 -0.02 -14.37 -0.98
CA LEU A 116 0.03 -13.14 -1.77
C LEU A 116 -1.10 -12.19 -1.39
N LEU A 117 -2.32 -12.69 -1.26
CA LEU A 117 -3.49 -11.88 -0.89
C LEU A 117 -3.37 -11.36 0.55
N GLY A 118 -2.93 -12.19 1.50
CA GLY A 118 -2.74 -11.78 2.89
C GLY A 118 -1.66 -10.70 3.05
N ARG A 119 -0.54 -10.82 2.33
CA ARG A 119 0.51 -9.79 2.32
C ARG A 119 0.05 -8.49 1.67
N HIS A 120 -0.75 -8.58 0.61
CA HIS A 120 -1.29 -7.42 -0.09
C HIS A 120 -2.30 -6.68 0.78
N ALA A 121 -3.24 -7.41 1.39
CA ALA A 121 -4.25 -6.86 2.29
C ALA A 121 -3.61 -6.13 3.49
N PHE A 122 -2.56 -6.71 4.09
CA PHE A 122 -1.84 -6.06 5.19
C PHE A 122 -1.16 -4.75 4.75
N SER A 123 -0.47 -4.77 3.61
CA SER A 123 0.19 -3.58 3.06
C SER A 123 -0.82 -2.48 2.69
N PHE A 124 -1.95 -2.88 2.09
CA PHE A 124 -3.06 -2.00 1.77
C PHE A 124 -3.67 -1.36 3.01
N ALA A 125 -3.95 -2.14 4.06
CA ALA A 125 -4.54 -1.61 5.29
C ALA A 125 -3.63 -0.55 5.92
N ILE A 126 -2.33 -0.82 6.08
CA ILE A 126 -1.38 0.16 6.61
C ILE A 126 -1.36 1.43 5.77
N ALA A 127 -1.23 1.29 4.45
CA ALA A 127 -1.18 2.43 3.54
C ALA A 127 -2.48 3.25 3.58
N PHE A 128 -3.63 2.57 3.58
CA PHE A 128 -4.95 3.17 3.63
C PHE A 128 -5.15 3.96 4.93
N PHE A 129 -4.86 3.36 6.10
CA PHE A 129 -5.00 4.05 7.37
C PHE A 129 -4.01 5.22 7.51
N ALA A 130 -2.76 5.04 7.07
CA ALA A 130 -1.77 6.12 7.12
C ALA A 130 -2.18 7.30 6.24
N LEU A 131 -2.51 7.06 4.97
CA LEU A 131 -2.95 8.11 4.05
C LEU A 131 -4.24 8.77 4.50
N THR A 132 -5.23 7.98 4.95
CA THR A 132 -6.52 8.50 5.42
C THR A 132 -6.30 9.37 6.65
N SER A 133 -5.43 8.96 7.59
CA SER A 133 -5.10 9.79 8.76
C SER A 133 -4.46 11.12 8.37
N VAL A 134 -3.51 11.12 7.43
CA VAL A 134 -2.85 12.34 6.95
C VAL A 134 -3.85 13.28 6.27
N LEU A 135 -4.69 12.76 5.38
CA LEU A 135 -5.68 13.58 4.69
C LEU A 135 -6.80 14.06 5.61
N LEU A 136 -7.20 13.24 6.59
CA LEU A 136 -8.19 13.60 7.57
C LEU A 136 -7.68 14.72 8.50
N TYR A 137 -6.40 14.66 8.89
CA TYR A 137 -5.75 15.77 9.58
C TYR A 137 -5.71 17.03 8.72
N ALA A 138 -5.36 16.92 7.43
CA ALA A 138 -5.34 18.05 6.50
C ALA A 138 -6.74 18.65 6.27
N PHE A 139 -7.78 17.82 6.32
CA PHE A 139 -9.17 18.26 6.26
C PHE A 139 -9.58 19.01 7.53
N ALA A 140 -9.28 18.43 8.70
CA ALA A 140 -9.57 19.04 9.99
C ALA A 140 -8.83 20.39 10.17
N SER A 141 -7.57 20.49 9.73
CA SER A 141 -6.81 21.75 9.84
C SER A 141 -7.41 22.89 9.01
N ARG A 142 -8.15 22.58 7.93
CA ARG A 142 -8.88 23.56 7.12
C ARG A 142 -10.23 23.98 7.70
N GLN A 143 -10.76 23.24 8.67
CA GLN A 143 -12.10 23.47 9.25
C GLN A 143 -12.07 24.01 10.69
N THR A 144 -10.92 24.48 11.17
CA THR A 144 -10.73 25.03 12.53
C THR A 144 -11.76 26.11 12.89
N MET A 145 -12.12 27.01 11.96
CA MET A 145 -13.15 28.02 12.21
C MET A 145 -14.58 27.46 12.26
N ALA A 146 -14.86 26.38 11.54
CA ALA A 146 -16.19 25.76 11.50
C ALA A 146 -16.49 24.88 12.73
N PHE A 147 -15.45 24.31 13.34
CA PHE A 147 -15.59 23.50 14.57
C PHE A 147 -15.99 24.31 15.81
N GLY A 148 -15.76 25.63 15.80
CA GLY A 148 -16.07 26.50 16.93
C GLY A 148 -17.55 26.91 17.03
N ALA A 149 -18.35 26.72 15.98
CA ALA A 149 -19.66 27.37 15.88
C ALA A 149 -20.87 26.50 16.27
N ASN A 150 -20.97 25.19 15.93
CA ASN A 150 -22.26 24.48 16.03
C ASN A 150 -22.24 22.93 16.26
N GLY A 151 -21.16 22.31 16.72
CA GLY A 151 -21.25 20.87 17.07
C GLY A 151 -19.93 20.15 17.31
N SER A 152 -20.01 19.03 18.04
CA SER A 152 -18.88 18.15 18.40
C SER A 152 -18.00 17.87 17.18
N SER A 153 -16.75 18.36 17.20
CA SER A 153 -15.77 18.27 16.11
C SER A 153 -15.58 16.84 15.58
N PHE A 154 -15.88 15.87 16.43
CA PHE A 154 -15.84 14.45 16.11
C PHE A 154 -16.89 14.01 15.07
N ASN A 155 -18.12 14.52 15.13
CA ASN A 155 -19.18 14.12 14.18
C ASN A 155 -18.84 14.58 12.75
N VAL A 156 -18.41 15.82 12.59
CA VAL A 156 -17.96 16.37 11.29
C VAL A 156 -16.82 15.53 10.71
N LEU A 157 -15.88 15.09 11.56
CA LEU A 157 -14.78 14.23 11.14
C LEU A 157 -15.28 12.84 10.68
N LEU A 158 -16.20 12.24 11.42
CA LEU A 158 -16.82 10.96 11.07
C LEU A 158 -17.58 11.02 9.74
N LEU A 159 -18.23 12.15 9.46
CA LEU A 159 -18.93 12.35 8.19
C LEU A 159 -17.97 12.55 7.02
N ALA A 160 -16.78 13.10 7.25
CA ALA A 160 -15.75 13.25 6.22
C ALA A 160 -15.01 11.94 5.90
N LEU A 161 -15.04 10.95 6.80
CA LEU A 161 -14.30 9.69 6.64
C LEU A 161 -14.57 8.98 5.30
N PRO A 162 -15.81 8.77 4.84
CA PRO A 162 -16.07 8.06 3.59
C PRO A 162 -15.51 8.80 2.37
N PHE A 163 -15.57 10.13 2.36
CA PHE A 163 -15.01 10.96 1.30
C PHE A 163 -13.48 10.87 1.28
N VAL A 164 -12.84 11.08 2.42
CA VAL A 164 -11.37 10.98 2.53
C VAL A 164 -10.91 9.57 2.18
N ALA A 165 -11.59 8.54 2.68
CA ALA A 165 -11.33 7.15 2.36
C ALA A 165 -11.43 6.87 0.86
N ALA A 166 -12.50 7.32 0.19
CA ALA A 166 -12.67 7.12 -1.24
C ALA A 166 -11.50 7.66 -2.07
N MET A 167 -10.95 8.81 -1.66
CA MET A 167 -9.78 9.42 -2.31
C MET A 167 -8.48 8.64 -1.98
N THR A 168 -8.33 8.07 -0.79
CA THR A 168 -7.10 7.35 -0.42
C THR A 168 -7.01 5.94 -0.99
N ILE A 169 -8.13 5.30 -1.34
CA ILE A 169 -8.15 3.90 -1.80
C ILE A 169 -7.21 3.65 -3.00
N PRO A 170 -7.26 4.40 -4.12
CA PRO A 170 -6.42 4.10 -5.29
C PRO A 170 -4.92 4.18 -4.97
N MET A 171 -4.54 5.13 -4.10
CA MET A 171 -3.15 5.32 -3.68
C MET A 171 -2.69 4.26 -2.69
N ALA A 172 -3.57 3.82 -1.79
CA ALA A 172 -3.30 2.69 -0.92
C ALA A 172 -3.08 1.40 -1.72
N VAL A 173 -3.85 1.17 -2.79
CA VAL A 173 -3.63 0.06 -3.73
C VAL A 173 -2.25 0.17 -4.38
N PHE A 174 -1.88 1.35 -4.90
CA PHE A 174 -0.56 1.60 -5.50
C PHE A 174 0.58 1.22 -4.55
N ILE A 175 0.54 1.75 -3.31
CA ILE A 175 1.54 1.49 -2.27
C ILE A 175 1.61 -0.01 -1.96
N ALA A 176 0.45 -0.66 -1.79
CA ALA A 176 0.38 -2.08 -1.47
C ALA A 176 0.99 -2.96 -2.56
N VAL A 177 0.74 -2.62 -3.83
CA VAL A 177 1.35 -3.31 -4.97
C VAL A 177 2.86 -3.11 -4.97
N ILE A 178 3.33 -1.86 -4.96
CA ILE A 178 4.77 -1.59 -5.00
C ILE A 178 5.49 -2.28 -3.84
N HIS A 179 4.98 -2.15 -2.62
CA HIS A 179 5.56 -2.76 -1.43
C HIS A 179 5.66 -4.29 -1.56
N GLN A 180 4.58 -4.94 -2.03
CA GLN A 180 4.57 -6.38 -2.22
C GLN A 180 5.61 -6.84 -3.24
N PHE A 181 5.65 -6.21 -4.41
CA PHE A 181 6.54 -6.61 -5.49
C PHE A 181 8.01 -6.24 -5.25
N SER A 182 8.26 -5.09 -4.60
CA SER A 182 9.57 -4.71 -4.07
C SER A 182 10.10 -5.77 -3.10
N ARG A 183 9.29 -6.18 -2.11
CA ARG A 183 9.71 -7.22 -1.16
C ARG A 183 9.98 -8.56 -1.84
N MET A 184 9.19 -8.91 -2.85
CA MET A 184 9.40 -10.13 -3.63
C MET A 184 10.66 -10.08 -4.50
N GLY A 185 11.05 -8.90 -4.99
CA GLY A 185 12.31 -8.72 -5.70
C GLY A 185 13.53 -8.79 -4.77
N ILE A 186 13.46 -8.19 -3.58
CA ILE A 186 14.52 -8.30 -2.56
C ILE A 186 14.74 -9.77 -2.16
N ASN A 187 13.67 -10.54 -1.97
CA ASN A 187 13.75 -11.95 -1.57
C ASN A 187 14.08 -12.91 -2.73
N GLY A 188 14.36 -12.39 -3.94
CA GLY A 188 14.62 -13.21 -5.13
C GLY A 188 13.42 -13.97 -5.71
N THR A 189 12.28 -14.02 -4.99
CA THR A 189 11.05 -14.70 -5.44
C THR A 189 10.48 -14.15 -6.74
N LEU A 190 10.59 -12.83 -6.98
CA LEU A 190 10.17 -12.23 -8.24
C LEU A 190 11.08 -12.68 -9.40
N ALA A 191 12.40 -12.75 -9.16
CA ALA A 191 13.34 -13.24 -10.16
C ALA A 191 13.17 -14.75 -10.45
N ALA A 192 12.80 -15.55 -9.44
CA ALA A 192 12.43 -16.95 -9.61
C ALA A 192 11.13 -17.09 -10.43
N ALA A 193 10.10 -16.31 -10.09
CA ALA A 193 8.81 -16.30 -10.79
C ALA A 193 8.93 -15.97 -12.29
N LEU A 194 9.86 -15.09 -12.66
CA LEU A 194 10.10 -14.70 -14.05
C LEU A 194 10.74 -15.81 -14.90
N ARG A 195 11.34 -16.84 -14.27
CA ARG A 195 11.99 -17.96 -14.96
C ARG A 195 11.10 -19.18 -15.15
N VAL A 196 9.95 -19.20 -14.47
CA VAL A 196 9.01 -20.32 -14.52
C VAL A 196 7.89 -19.98 -15.53
N PRO A 197 7.55 -20.90 -16.45
CA PRO A 197 6.36 -20.76 -17.29
C PRO A 197 5.14 -20.46 -16.41
N ASP A 198 4.33 -19.48 -16.78
CA ASP A 198 3.19 -18.96 -16.01
C ASP A 198 3.48 -18.28 -14.66
N GLY A 199 4.74 -18.16 -14.22
CA GLY A 199 5.07 -17.59 -12.92
C GLY A 199 4.62 -16.12 -12.77
N VAL A 200 4.72 -15.34 -13.85
CA VAL A 200 4.21 -13.96 -13.89
C VAL A 200 2.70 -13.91 -13.73
N ARG A 201 1.96 -14.77 -14.45
CA ARG A 201 0.49 -14.82 -14.37
C ARG A 201 0.03 -15.17 -12.94
N ARG A 202 0.68 -16.15 -12.31
CA ARG A 202 0.41 -16.58 -10.93
C ARG A 202 0.68 -15.49 -9.89
N LEU A 203 1.59 -14.56 -10.19
CA LEU A 203 1.93 -13.45 -9.31
C LEU A 203 1.02 -12.24 -9.51
N VAL A 204 0.72 -11.91 -10.76
CA VAL A 204 -0.01 -10.71 -11.17
C VAL A 204 -1.53 -10.88 -10.99
N MET A 205 -2.10 -12.01 -11.41
CA MET A 205 -3.56 -12.20 -11.43
C MET A 205 -4.22 -12.07 -10.04
N PRO A 206 -3.70 -12.68 -8.96
CA PRO A 206 -4.30 -12.52 -7.63
C PRO A 206 -4.30 -11.07 -7.14
N VAL A 207 -3.24 -10.32 -7.46
CA VAL A 207 -3.11 -8.93 -7.04
C VAL A 207 -4.05 -8.04 -7.86
N LEU A 208 -4.18 -8.29 -9.16
CA LEU A 208 -5.17 -7.61 -9.99
C LEU A 208 -6.61 -7.94 -9.58
N ALA A 209 -6.90 -9.19 -9.24
CA ALA A 209 -8.21 -9.58 -8.72
C ALA A 209 -8.53 -8.88 -7.39
N ALA A 210 -7.55 -8.76 -6.49
CA ALA A 210 -7.71 -7.98 -5.26
C ALA A 210 -7.96 -6.50 -5.56
N ALA A 211 -7.19 -5.89 -6.47
CA ALA A 211 -7.37 -4.51 -6.88
C ALA A 211 -8.74 -4.27 -7.53
N ALA A 212 -9.24 -5.23 -8.32
CA ALA A 212 -10.59 -5.19 -8.89
C ALA A 212 -11.67 -5.26 -7.81
N GLY A 213 -11.51 -6.14 -6.81
CA GLY A 213 -12.41 -6.20 -5.67
C GLY A 213 -12.43 -4.89 -4.87
N ILE A 214 -11.26 -4.29 -4.65
CA ILE A 214 -11.14 -2.97 -4.01
C ILE A 214 -11.77 -1.87 -4.86
N ALA A 215 -11.62 -1.92 -6.19
CA ALA A 215 -12.25 -0.97 -7.10
C ALA A 215 -13.79 -1.04 -7.03
N VAL A 216 -14.35 -2.25 -7.03
CA VAL A 216 -15.81 -2.45 -6.87
C VAL A 216 -16.28 -1.92 -5.53
N LEU A 217 -15.56 -2.24 -4.45
CA LEU A 217 -15.88 -1.70 -3.12
C LEU A 217 -15.82 -0.16 -3.10
N ALA A 218 -14.78 0.43 -3.69
CA ALA A 218 -14.64 1.88 -3.79
C ALA A 218 -15.80 2.50 -4.57
N LEU A 219 -16.22 1.88 -5.67
CA LEU A 219 -17.37 2.33 -6.47
C LEU A 219 -18.65 2.31 -5.64
N VAL A 220 -18.92 1.23 -4.90
CA VAL A 220 -20.10 1.14 -4.02
C VAL A 220 -20.06 2.23 -2.94
N VAL A 221 -18.91 2.41 -2.28
CA VAL A 221 -18.72 3.46 -1.26
C VAL A 221 -18.95 4.84 -1.87
N THR A 222 -18.37 5.12 -3.03
CA THR A 222 -18.48 6.42 -3.72
C THR A 222 -19.87 6.68 -4.29
N ALA A 223 -20.60 5.65 -4.72
CA ALA A 223 -21.93 5.79 -5.31
C ALA A 223 -23.02 5.95 -4.25
N GLU A 224 -22.92 5.28 -3.11
CA GLU A 224 -23.99 5.25 -2.10
C GLU A 224 -23.66 5.97 -0.80
N ILE A 225 -22.44 5.79 -0.29
CA ILE A 225 -22.07 6.24 1.06
C ILE A 225 -21.63 7.70 1.02
N VAL A 226 -20.76 8.05 0.07
CA VAL A 226 -20.20 9.42 -0.03
C VAL A 226 -21.29 10.49 -0.21
N PRO A 227 -22.30 10.34 -1.09
CA PRO A 227 -23.37 11.34 -1.24
C PRO A 227 -24.15 11.55 0.06
N ARG A 228 -24.60 10.46 0.70
CA ARG A 228 -25.36 10.50 1.96
C ARG A 228 -24.58 11.13 3.10
N SER A 229 -23.28 10.86 3.18
CA SER A 229 -22.40 11.47 4.19
C SER A 229 -22.18 12.96 3.92
N ASN A 230 -22.00 13.35 2.66
CA ASN A 230 -21.77 14.73 2.28
C ASN A 230 -23.02 15.61 2.48
N GLU A 231 -24.23 15.11 2.23
CA GLU A 231 -25.49 15.81 2.51
C GLU A 231 -25.62 16.15 4.01
N ARG A 232 -25.38 15.17 4.88
CA ARG A 232 -25.40 15.36 6.34
C ARG A 232 -24.27 16.30 6.81
N LEU A 233 -23.13 16.30 6.12
CA LEU A 233 -21.99 17.16 6.42
C LEU A 233 -22.31 18.62 6.08
N SER A 234 -22.96 18.87 4.93
CA SER A 234 -23.42 20.22 4.57
C SER A 234 -24.41 20.78 5.57
N VAL A 235 -25.37 19.97 6.04
CA VAL A 235 -26.33 20.38 7.07
C VAL A 235 -25.61 20.70 8.39
N ALA A 236 -24.67 19.84 8.81
CA ALA A 236 -23.92 20.02 10.05
C ALA A 236 -22.98 21.24 10.04
N LEU A 237 -22.43 21.62 8.87
CA LEU A 237 -21.50 22.75 8.74
C LEU A 237 -22.20 24.09 8.45
N ARG A 238 -23.35 24.10 7.76
CA ARG A 238 -23.95 25.33 7.22
C ARG A 238 -25.32 25.70 7.79
N GLY A 239 -26.01 24.79 8.48
CA GLY A 239 -27.30 25.09 9.11
C GLY A 239 -28.46 25.39 8.15
N GLU A 240 -28.25 25.40 6.83
CA GLU A 240 -29.29 25.62 5.83
C GLU A 240 -29.42 24.45 4.84
N THR A 241 -30.67 24.08 4.52
CA THR A 241 -31.08 23.22 3.40
C THR A 241 -31.09 23.97 2.06
N THR A 242 -30.15 24.88 1.84
CA THR A 242 -30.08 25.69 0.62
C THR A 242 -29.09 25.07 -0.37
N ALA A 243 -29.68 24.51 -1.44
CA ALA A 243 -29.06 23.93 -2.64
C ALA A 243 -28.07 22.78 -2.43
N LYS A 244 -28.50 21.56 -2.79
CA LYS A 244 -27.61 20.40 -2.96
C LYS A 244 -26.42 20.80 -3.84
N HIS A 245 -25.23 20.83 -3.24
CA HIS A 245 -23.97 21.11 -3.94
C HIS A 245 -23.57 19.85 -4.70
N ASP A 246 -23.15 19.96 -5.97
CA ASP A 246 -22.93 18.84 -6.90
C ASP A 246 -22.27 17.62 -6.22
N ARG A 247 -21.22 17.89 -5.41
CA ARG A 247 -20.39 16.92 -4.67
C ARG A 247 -21.12 16.05 -3.64
N THR A 248 -22.38 16.35 -3.33
CA THR A 248 -23.19 15.65 -2.32
C THR A 248 -24.29 14.78 -2.92
N MET A 249 -24.50 14.83 -4.24
CA MET A 249 -25.59 14.13 -4.92
C MET A 249 -25.17 12.71 -5.36
N THR A 250 -26.10 11.78 -5.48
CA THR A 250 -25.85 10.45 -6.06
C THR A 250 -25.71 10.53 -7.59
N ILE A 251 -25.24 9.45 -8.24
CA ILE A 251 -25.12 9.42 -9.72
C ILE A 251 -26.49 9.62 -10.39
N GLY A 252 -27.56 9.06 -9.82
CA GLY A 252 -28.92 9.24 -10.33
C GLY A 252 -29.38 10.69 -10.21
N GLU A 253 -29.23 11.27 -9.02
CA GLU A 253 -29.61 12.66 -8.76
C GLU A 253 -28.82 13.67 -9.61
N LEU A 254 -27.53 13.41 -9.89
CA LEU A 254 -26.74 14.25 -10.81
C LEU A 254 -27.27 14.20 -12.25
N ARG A 255 -27.70 13.02 -12.71
CA ARG A 255 -28.31 12.86 -14.03
C ARG A 255 -29.67 13.55 -14.11
N ASP A 256 -30.46 13.48 -13.05
CA ASP A 256 -31.77 14.14 -13.01
C ASP A 256 -31.61 15.67 -12.89
N ALA A 257 -30.65 16.15 -12.09
CA ALA A 257 -30.30 17.58 -12.02
C ALA A 257 -29.82 18.13 -13.38
N SER A 258 -29.07 17.34 -14.17
CA SER A 258 -28.67 17.72 -15.53
C SER A 258 -29.85 17.89 -16.50
N ARG A 259 -31.00 17.27 -16.21
CA ARG A 259 -32.21 17.33 -17.03
C ARG A 259 -33.15 18.48 -16.65
N GLU A 260 -33.09 18.93 -15.39
CA GLU A 260 -33.94 20.00 -14.86
C GLU A 260 -33.36 21.42 -15.04
N VAL A 261 -32.25 21.58 -15.75
CA VAL A 261 -31.60 22.89 -15.94
C VAL A 261 -32.52 23.83 -16.75
N GLY A 262 -33.22 24.74 -16.05
CA GLY A 262 -34.17 25.70 -16.63
C GLY A 262 -33.54 26.78 -17.51
N PRO A 263 -34.33 27.62 -18.21
CA PRO A 263 -33.83 28.53 -19.24
C PRO A 263 -33.00 29.69 -18.66
N GLY A 264 -31.67 29.62 -18.83
CA GLY A 264 -30.68 30.68 -18.58
C GLY A 264 -29.86 30.98 -19.85
N SER A 265 -28.82 31.80 -19.76
CA SER A 265 -27.90 31.99 -20.89
C SER A 265 -27.31 30.64 -21.32
N GLU A 266 -27.31 30.35 -22.61
CA GLU A 266 -26.96 29.02 -23.18
C GLU A 266 -25.60 28.52 -22.64
N VAL A 267 -24.63 29.41 -22.48
CA VAL A 267 -23.30 29.12 -21.94
C VAL A 267 -23.33 28.71 -20.46
N ALA A 268 -24.17 29.33 -19.63
CA ALA A 268 -24.28 28.99 -18.21
C ALA A 268 -24.98 27.64 -18.00
N LEU A 269 -25.91 27.27 -18.90
CA LEU A 269 -26.56 25.96 -18.89
C LEU A 269 -25.57 24.85 -19.24
N LEU A 270 -24.79 25.05 -20.30
CA LEU A 270 -23.76 24.11 -20.73
C LEU A 270 -22.69 23.91 -19.65
N ALA A 271 -22.24 24.98 -18.99
CA ALA A 271 -21.27 24.88 -17.91
C ALA A 271 -21.80 24.09 -16.70
N ARG A 272 -23.08 24.29 -16.33
CA ARG A 272 -23.72 23.51 -15.23
C ARG A 272 -23.89 22.04 -15.60
N ALA A 273 -24.35 21.76 -16.82
CA ALA A 273 -24.47 20.38 -17.31
C ALA A 273 -23.10 19.67 -17.34
N ALA A 274 -22.06 20.37 -17.80
CA ALA A 274 -20.70 19.84 -17.81
C ALA A 274 -20.18 19.52 -16.41
N ALA A 275 -20.42 20.38 -15.41
CA ALA A 275 -20.01 20.15 -14.02
C ALA A 275 -20.66 18.86 -13.44
N TYR A 276 -21.95 18.64 -13.69
CA TYR A 276 -22.63 17.41 -13.28
C TYR A 276 -22.05 16.17 -13.96
N GLU A 277 -21.76 16.25 -15.26
CA GLU A 277 -21.12 15.15 -15.98
C GLU A 277 -19.71 14.87 -15.47
N VAL A 278 -18.92 15.90 -15.20
CA VAL A 278 -17.57 15.78 -14.61
C VAL A 278 -17.66 14.98 -13.31
N GLU A 279 -18.62 15.30 -12.46
CA GLU A 279 -18.75 14.59 -11.21
C GLU A 279 -19.15 13.12 -11.38
N VAL A 280 -20.08 12.82 -12.30
CA VAL A 280 -20.42 11.43 -12.63
C VAL A 280 -19.20 10.68 -13.13
N GLN A 281 -18.44 11.27 -14.05
CA GLN A 281 -17.23 10.66 -14.60
C GLN A 281 -16.16 10.47 -13.52
N LYS A 282 -16.00 11.43 -12.60
CA LYS A 282 -15.07 11.33 -11.45
C LYS A 282 -15.39 10.16 -10.53
N LYS A 283 -16.68 9.93 -10.24
CA LYS A 283 -17.15 8.80 -9.41
C LYS A 283 -16.86 7.45 -10.04
N LEU A 284 -16.68 7.38 -11.37
CA LEU A 284 -16.27 6.17 -12.09
C LEU A 284 -14.74 6.08 -12.27
N ALA A 285 -14.10 7.21 -12.54
CA ALA A 285 -12.67 7.29 -12.79
C ALA A 285 -11.82 6.93 -11.56
N LEU A 286 -12.24 7.34 -10.35
CA LEU A 286 -11.52 7.05 -9.10
C LEU A 286 -11.48 5.53 -8.78
N PRO A 287 -12.59 4.79 -8.81
CA PRO A 287 -12.56 3.32 -8.72
C PRO A 287 -11.71 2.67 -9.82
N ALA A 288 -11.86 3.11 -11.08
CA ALA A 288 -11.08 2.59 -12.20
C ALA A 288 -9.57 2.81 -12.00
N ALA A 289 -9.18 3.91 -11.34
CA ALA A 289 -7.79 4.21 -11.01
C ALA A 289 -7.13 3.15 -10.14
N CYS A 290 -7.88 2.39 -9.33
CA CYS A 290 -7.32 1.29 -8.53
C CYS A 290 -6.64 0.25 -9.41
N LEU A 291 -7.24 -0.08 -10.56
CA LEU A 291 -6.65 -1.03 -11.52
C LEU A 291 -5.47 -0.42 -12.26
N VAL A 292 -5.61 0.83 -12.72
CA VAL A 292 -4.54 1.54 -13.44
C VAL A 292 -3.31 1.70 -12.56
N LEU A 293 -3.48 2.10 -11.31
CA LEU A 293 -2.40 2.26 -10.35
C LEU A 293 -1.83 0.93 -9.87
N ALA A 294 -2.63 -0.13 -9.76
CA ALA A 294 -2.10 -1.47 -9.54
C ALA A 294 -1.16 -1.89 -10.69
N LEU A 295 -1.54 -1.64 -11.94
CA LEU A 295 -0.69 -1.91 -13.11
C LEU A 295 0.57 -1.04 -13.10
N ALA A 296 0.45 0.26 -12.80
CA ALA A 296 1.58 1.17 -12.71
C ALA A 296 2.56 0.75 -11.60
N GLY A 297 2.05 0.39 -10.42
CA GLY A 297 2.85 -0.11 -9.31
C GLY A 297 3.60 -1.39 -9.66
N MET A 298 2.96 -2.34 -10.35
CA MET A 298 3.64 -3.54 -10.85
C MET A 298 4.71 -3.22 -11.88
N ALA A 299 4.43 -2.32 -12.83
CA ALA A 299 5.40 -1.93 -13.85
C ALA A 299 6.67 -1.31 -13.24
N ILE A 300 6.51 -0.42 -12.25
CA ILE A 300 7.61 0.20 -11.50
C ILE A 300 8.36 -0.85 -10.68
N ALA A 301 7.65 -1.67 -9.91
CA ALA A 301 8.28 -2.66 -9.04
C ALA A 301 8.99 -3.76 -9.83
N PHE A 302 8.48 -4.13 -11.00
CA PHE A 302 9.21 -5.01 -11.92
C PHE A 302 10.49 -4.33 -12.35
N ARG A 303 10.46 -3.05 -12.75
CA ARG A 303 11.64 -2.28 -13.20
C ARG A 303 12.73 -2.19 -12.14
N MET A 304 12.34 -2.04 -10.87
CA MET A 304 13.24 -1.89 -9.73
C MET A 304 12.93 -2.95 -8.66
N PRO A 305 13.20 -4.25 -8.92
CA PRO A 305 12.80 -5.36 -8.04
C PRO A 305 13.32 -5.23 -6.61
N SER A 306 14.54 -4.75 -6.45
CA SER A 306 15.22 -4.66 -5.16
C SER A 306 15.14 -3.26 -4.56
N GLY A 307 14.21 -2.42 -5.03
CA GLY A 307 14.03 -1.09 -4.45
C GLY A 307 13.54 -1.23 -3.02
N GLY A 308 14.34 -0.81 -2.04
CA GLY A 308 13.99 -0.86 -0.63
C GLY A 308 12.79 0.02 -0.27
N ILE A 309 12.56 0.22 1.03
CA ILE A 309 11.41 1.00 1.51
C ILE A 309 11.38 2.44 0.97
N SER A 310 12.53 3.02 0.69
CA SER A 310 12.69 4.35 0.08
C SER A 310 12.03 4.43 -1.31
N LEU A 311 12.12 3.36 -2.12
CA LEU A 311 11.43 3.31 -3.41
C LEU A 311 9.92 3.42 -3.21
N VAL A 312 9.37 2.70 -2.23
CA VAL A 312 7.94 2.72 -1.92
C VAL A 312 7.50 4.14 -1.58
N PHE A 313 8.20 4.81 -0.66
CA PHE A 313 7.86 6.17 -0.26
C PHE A 313 7.99 7.19 -1.40
N VAL A 314 9.13 7.20 -2.09
CA VAL A 314 9.38 8.18 -3.16
C VAL A 314 8.43 7.96 -4.34
N ALA A 315 8.28 6.72 -4.81
CA ALA A 315 7.38 6.43 -5.93
C ALA A 315 5.94 6.76 -5.57
N SER A 316 5.51 6.51 -4.33
CA SER A 316 4.15 6.81 -3.89
C SER A 316 3.90 8.29 -3.73
N LEU A 317 4.85 9.06 -3.22
CA LEU A 317 4.74 10.52 -3.12
C LEU A 317 4.66 11.17 -4.50
N VAL A 318 5.55 10.76 -5.42
CA VAL A 318 5.55 11.26 -6.80
C VAL A 318 4.25 10.87 -7.51
N MET A 319 3.82 9.61 -7.39
CA MET A 319 2.58 9.13 -8.01
C MET A 319 1.35 9.84 -7.44
N PHE A 320 1.29 10.03 -6.12
CA PHE A 320 0.22 10.76 -5.46
C PHE A 320 0.15 12.19 -6.02
N GLY A 321 1.26 12.93 -5.97
CA GLY A 321 1.29 14.31 -6.46
C GLY A 321 0.93 14.42 -7.95
N ALA A 322 1.54 13.59 -8.79
CA ALA A 322 1.29 13.60 -10.23
C ALA A 322 -0.14 13.21 -10.59
N TYR A 323 -0.68 12.13 -10.01
CA TYR A 323 -2.03 11.67 -10.29
C TYR A 323 -3.07 12.70 -9.86
N TYR A 324 -2.96 13.25 -8.64
CA TYR A 324 -3.89 14.25 -8.16
C TYR A 324 -3.77 15.59 -8.89
N LEU A 325 -2.56 15.98 -9.29
CA LEU A 325 -2.37 17.15 -10.13
C LEU A 325 -3.09 16.98 -11.47
N LEU A 326 -2.88 15.85 -12.17
CA LEU A 326 -3.55 15.56 -13.43
C LEU A 326 -5.08 15.53 -13.28
N LEU A 327 -5.58 14.93 -12.19
CA LEU A 327 -7.01 14.87 -11.92
C LEU A 327 -7.61 16.27 -11.65
N MET A 328 -6.94 17.10 -10.83
CA MET A 328 -7.37 18.47 -10.55
C MET A 328 -7.32 19.35 -11.80
N THR A 329 -6.28 19.21 -12.62
CA THR A 329 -6.18 19.93 -13.90
C THR A 329 -7.27 19.47 -14.87
N GLY A 330 -7.55 18.18 -14.95
CA GLY A 330 -8.63 17.64 -15.78
C GLY A 330 -10.02 18.14 -15.36
N GLU A 331 -10.26 18.26 -14.04
CA GLU A 331 -11.49 18.85 -13.46
C GLU A 331 -11.64 20.30 -13.89
N ALA A 332 -10.61 21.12 -13.65
CA ALA A 332 -10.63 22.53 -14.02
C ALA A 332 -10.82 22.76 -15.52
N LEU A 333 -10.18 21.98 -16.38
CA LEU A 333 -10.33 22.12 -17.84
C LEU A 333 -11.74 21.74 -18.32
N ALA A 334 -12.37 20.74 -17.70
CA ALA A 334 -13.71 20.31 -18.06
C ALA A 334 -14.77 21.30 -17.54
N ASP A 335 -14.60 21.81 -16.33
CA ASP A 335 -15.49 22.83 -15.73
C ASP A 335 -15.51 24.13 -16.55
N HIS A 336 -14.38 24.47 -17.19
CA HIS A 336 -14.25 25.62 -18.09
C HIS A 336 -14.61 25.31 -19.55
N LEU A 337 -15.18 24.14 -19.85
CA LEU A 337 -15.56 23.70 -21.20
C LEU A 337 -14.40 23.66 -22.21
N VAL A 338 -13.14 23.59 -21.73
CA VAL A 338 -11.95 23.50 -22.59
C VAL A 338 -11.81 22.09 -23.16
N VAL A 339 -12.12 21.09 -22.34
CA VAL A 339 -12.16 19.66 -22.73
C VAL A 339 -13.51 19.07 -22.35
N SER A 340 -13.88 17.95 -22.96
CA SER A 340 -15.09 17.23 -22.54
C SER A 340 -14.93 16.64 -21.13
N PRO A 341 -16.02 16.54 -20.34
CA PRO A 341 -16.00 15.91 -19.01
C PRO A 341 -15.37 14.52 -19.00
N PHE A 342 -15.62 13.73 -20.04
CA PHE A 342 -15.01 12.41 -20.22
C PHE A 342 -13.49 12.50 -20.34
N VAL A 343 -12.95 13.34 -21.22
CA VAL A 343 -11.50 13.49 -21.42
C VAL A 343 -10.84 14.06 -20.17
N GLY A 344 -11.46 15.04 -19.52
CA GLY A 344 -10.96 15.64 -18.28
C GLY A 344 -10.78 14.61 -17.17
N MET A 345 -11.78 13.75 -16.94
CA MET A 345 -11.74 12.79 -15.84
C MET A 345 -10.95 11.51 -16.13
N TRP A 346 -11.01 11.01 -17.37
CA TRP A 346 -10.29 9.78 -17.74
C TRP A 346 -8.85 10.04 -18.19
N GLY A 347 -8.48 11.29 -18.49
CA GLY A 347 -7.16 11.67 -18.96
C GLY A 347 -6.03 11.25 -18.02
N ALA A 348 -6.21 11.43 -16.70
CA ALA A 348 -5.24 11.00 -15.70
C ALA A 348 -5.02 9.46 -15.73
N ASN A 349 -6.11 8.69 -15.81
CA ASN A 349 -6.05 7.23 -15.91
C ASN A 349 -5.38 6.78 -17.21
N ALA A 350 -5.74 7.39 -18.33
CA ALA A 350 -5.14 7.08 -19.64
C ALA A 350 -3.64 7.39 -19.66
N PHE A 351 -3.23 8.53 -19.10
CA PHE A 351 -1.84 8.93 -19.00
C PHE A 351 -1.02 7.95 -18.16
N VAL A 352 -1.47 7.64 -16.95
CA VAL A 352 -0.77 6.71 -16.05
C VAL A 352 -0.72 5.30 -16.62
N LEU A 353 -1.82 4.82 -17.23
CA LEU A 353 -1.85 3.52 -17.88
C LEU A 353 -0.85 3.46 -19.05
N THR A 354 -0.79 4.51 -19.87
CA THR A 354 0.16 4.60 -20.98
C THR A 354 1.61 4.58 -20.47
N ALA A 355 1.91 5.33 -19.41
CA ALA A 355 3.22 5.30 -18.77
C ALA A 355 3.57 3.91 -18.18
N ALA A 356 2.60 3.22 -17.57
CA ALA A 356 2.76 1.87 -17.04
C ALA A 356 3.05 0.85 -18.16
N ILE A 357 2.33 0.94 -19.27
CA ILE A 357 2.55 0.09 -20.45
C ILE A 357 3.93 0.37 -21.04
N MET A 358 4.27 1.65 -21.26
CA MET A 358 5.58 2.06 -21.81
C MET A 358 6.76 1.57 -20.96
N THR A 359 6.64 1.66 -19.62
CA THR A 359 7.67 1.17 -18.70
C THR A 359 7.79 -0.36 -18.71
N ALA A 360 6.68 -1.08 -18.89
CA ALA A 360 6.68 -2.53 -19.05
C ALA A 360 7.26 -2.99 -20.40
N TRP A 361 6.94 -2.29 -21.50
CA TRP A 361 7.36 -2.65 -22.86
C TRP A 361 8.87 -2.53 -23.09
N ARG A 362 9.51 -1.54 -22.45
CA ARG A 362 10.98 -1.35 -22.50
C ARG A 362 11.79 -2.53 -21.93
N ARG A 363 11.16 -3.61 -21.45
CA ARG A 363 11.80 -4.88 -21.09
C ARG A 363 12.07 -5.82 -22.26
N ARG A 364 11.48 -5.61 -23.43
CA ARG A 364 11.69 -6.47 -24.62
C ARG A 364 12.88 -6.01 -25.48
N ALA A 365 14.06 -5.91 -24.89
CA ALA A 365 15.30 -5.99 -25.67
C ALA A 365 16.03 -7.28 -25.25
N PRO A 366 15.87 -8.38 -26.00
CA PRO A 366 16.76 -9.53 -25.87
C PRO A 366 18.12 -9.12 -26.43
N GLY A 367 19.00 -8.61 -25.57
CA GLY A 367 20.36 -8.26 -25.93
C GLY A 367 21.24 -8.30 -24.69
N GLY A 368 22.06 -9.35 -24.58
CA GLY A 368 23.06 -9.48 -23.53
C GLY A 368 22.82 -10.62 -22.55
N LEU A 369 22.57 -11.84 -23.04
CA LEU A 369 23.12 -13.02 -22.36
C LEU A 369 24.64 -12.90 -22.49
N GLY A 370 25.25 -12.20 -21.52
CA GLY A 370 26.68 -12.28 -21.29
C GLY A 370 27.00 -13.72 -20.97
N ALA A 371 27.57 -14.41 -21.95
CA ALA A 371 28.20 -15.70 -21.77
C ALA A 371 29.11 -15.65 -20.54
N VAL A 372 28.81 -16.46 -19.53
CA VAL A 372 29.81 -16.83 -18.54
C VAL A 372 30.73 -17.81 -19.26
N PRO A 373 32.01 -17.49 -19.53
CA PRO A 373 32.91 -18.46 -20.12
C PRO A 373 33.14 -19.55 -19.08
N ILE A 374 32.74 -20.77 -19.42
CA ILE A 374 33.13 -21.97 -18.70
C ILE A 374 34.63 -22.10 -18.94
N ARG A 375 35.46 -21.78 -17.94
CA ARG A 375 36.86 -22.17 -17.94
C ARG A 375 36.90 -23.67 -17.70
N ASN A 376 37.41 -24.41 -18.69
CA ASN A 376 37.81 -25.81 -18.54
C ASN A 376 38.93 -25.97 -17.51
#